data_AF-A0A6A5AGB7-F1
#
_entry.id   AF-A0A6A5AGB7-F1
#
_cell.length_a   1.000
_cell.length_b   1.000
_cell.length_c   1.000
_cell.angle_alpha   90.00
_cell.angle_beta   90.00
_cell.angle_gamma   90.00
#
_symmetry.space_group_name_H-M   'P 1'
#
loop_
_entity.id
_entity.type
_entity.pdbx_description
1 polymer ?
#
loop_
_entity_poly.entity_id
_entity_poly.type
_entity_poly.pdbx_seq_one_letter_code
_entity_poly.pdbx_strand_id
1 'polypeptide(L)'
;MSSASSRALALYRRILRVARTWEGPEKERLYIKQEARRQFEGNRQLRRMDEVENAILQGEQRLEVGLHYKIPYPRPMYADPGTVGGDNNFKRQSNRHKAKGGQLEKKSSLNAFKWK
;
A
#
# COMPACT_ATOMS: atom_id res chain seq x y z
N MET A 1 -28.01 -14.54 14.17
CA MET A 1 -26.96 -14.27 13.16
C MET A 1 -26.95 -12.76 12.90
N SER A 2 -25.81 -12.07 12.98
CA SER A 2 -25.77 -10.63 12.71
C SER A 2 -25.95 -10.39 11.20
N SER A 3 -26.85 -9.49 10.82
CA SER A 3 -27.03 -9.06 9.42
C SER A 3 -25.72 -8.49 8.83
N ALA A 4 -25.49 -8.70 7.53
CA ALA A 4 -24.32 -8.21 6.80
C ALA A 4 -24.11 -6.69 6.98
N SER A 5 -25.19 -5.91 7.05
CA SER A 5 -25.14 -4.47 7.32
C SER A 5 -24.54 -4.16 8.70
N SER A 6 -24.83 -4.98 9.71
CA SER A 6 -24.26 -4.82 11.06
C SER A 6 -22.76 -5.12 11.08
N ARG A 7 -22.32 -6.15 10.35
CA ARG A 7 -20.90 -6.48 10.18
C ARG A 7 -20.14 -5.38 9.44
N ALA A 8 -20.71 -4.86 8.34
CA ALA A 8 -20.12 -3.74 7.61
C ALA A 8 -19.92 -2.51 8.51
N LEU A 9 -20.94 -2.13 9.30
CA LEU A 9 -20.84 -1.03 10.25
C LEU A 9 -19.83 -1.29 11.37
N ALA A 10 -19.73 -2.53 11.86
CA ALA A 10 -18.73 -2.92 12.85
C ALA A 10 -17.30 -2.76 12.30
N LEU A 11 -17.06 -3.24 11.06
CA LEU A 11 -15.79 -3.07 10.36
C LEU A 11 -15.45 -1.58 10.17
N TYR A 12 -16.40 -0.76 9.70
CA TYR A 12 -16.18 0.67 9.51
C TYR A 12 -15.75 1.36 10.82
N ARG A 13 -16.46 1.09 11.93
CA ARG A 13 -16.11 1.63 13.25
C ARG A 13 -14.74 1.16 13.72
N ARG A 14 -14.38 -0.10 13.46
CA ARG A 14 -13.05 -0.64 13.77
C ARG A 14 -11.96 0.11 13.01
N ILE A 15 -12.14 0.35 11.71
CA ILE A 15 -11.19 1.13 10.90
C ILE A 15 -11.02 2.55 11.44
N LEU A 16 -12.12 3.23 11.81
CA LEU A 16 -12.06 4.57 12.38
C LEU A 16 -11.36 4.62 13.75
N ARG A 17 -11.50 3.57 14.57
CA ARG A 17 -10.74 3.42 15.82
C ARG A 17 -9.25 3.26 15.53
N VAL A 18 -8.89 2.40 14.57
CA VAL A 18 -7.51 2.22 14.12
C VAL A 18 -6.93 3.54 13.65
N ALA A 19 -7.64 4.31 12.83
CA ALA A 19 -7.17 5.63 12.39
C ALA A 19 -6.93 6.62 13.54
N ARG A 20 -7.67 6.48 14.66
CA ARG A 20 -7.50 7.33 15.86
C ARG A 20 -6.28 6.92 16.68
N THR A 21 -6.01 5.61 16.79
CA THR A 21 -4.91 5.06 17.59
C THR A 21 -3.67 4.72 16.73
N TRP A 22 -3.63 5.18 15.48
CA TRP A 22 -2.53 4.87 14.57
C TRP A 22 -1.25 5.61 14.98
N GLU A 23 -0.15 4.88 15.11
CA GLU A 23 1.17 5.33 15.58
C GLU A 23 2.01 6.01 14.47
N GLY A 24 1.36 6.71 13.54
CA GLY A 24 1.98 7.34 12.38
C GLY A 24 1.68 8.85 12.27
N PRO A 25 2.27 9.54 11.29
CA PRO A 25 2.01 10.95 11.05
C PRO A 25 0.53 11.23 10.76
N GLU A 26 0.07 12.46 11.02
CA GLU A 26 -1.34 12.86 10.81
C GLU A 26 -1.83 12.55 9.39
N LYS A 27 -0.96 12.68 8.39
CA LYS A 27 -1.28 12.35 6.99
C LYS A 27 -1.75 10.90 6.81
N GLU A 28 -1.16 9.95 7.54
CA GLU A 28 -1.56 8.54 7.50
C GLU A 28 -2.91 8.33 8.17
N ARG A 29 -3.14 8.98 9.32
CA ARG A 29 -4.43 8.92 10.04
C ARG A 29 -5.57 9.46 9.18
N LEU A 30 -5.33 10.60 8.50
CA LEU A 30 -6.26 11.19 7.55
C LEU A 30 -6.48 10.28 6.35
N TYR A 31 -5.41 9.67 5.83
CA TYR A 31 -5.50 8.73 4.72
C TYR A 31 -6.41 7.54 5.07
N ILE A 32 -6.22 6.90 6.23
CA ILE A 32 -7.06 5.76 6.65
C ILE A 32 -8.54 6.17 6.71
N LYS A 33 -8.85 7.34 7.28
CA LYS A 33 -10.24 7.85 7.37
C LYS A 33 -10.85 8.09 5.99
N GLN A 34 -10.12 8.78 5.11
CA GLN A 34 -10.59 9.12 3.77
C GLN A 34 -10.77 7.87 2.91
N GLU A 35 -9.81 6.94 2.99
CA GLU A 35 -9.86 5.67 2.27
C GLU A 35 -11.03 4.81 2.74
N ALA A 36 -11.26 4.71 4.05
CA ALA A 36 -12.42 4.00 4.59
C ALA A 36 -13.72 4.60 4.07
N ARG A 37 -13.88 5.93 4.15
CA ARG A 37 -15.08 6.60 3.62
C ARG A 37 -15.28 6.32 2.13
N ARG A 38 -14.22 6.46 1.33
CA ARG A 38 -14.24 6.21 -0.12
C ARG A 38 -14.70 4.79 -0.45
N GLN A 39 -14.14 3.78 0.22
CA GLN A 39 -14.48 2.37 -0.02
C GLN A 39 -15.93 2.06 0.38
N PHE A 40 -16.39 2.56 1.53
CA PHE A 40 -17.77 2.30 1.99
C PHE A 40 -18.82 3.04 1.15
N GLU A 41 -18.54 4.26 0.69
CA GLU A 41 -19.43 4.97 -0.23
C GLU A 41 -19.46 4.31 -1.62
N GLY A 42 -18.30 3.85 -2.12
CA GLY A 42 -18.22 3.11 -3.39
C GLY A 42 -19.05 1.83 -3.38
N ASN A 43 -19.12 1.16 -2.23
CA ASN A 43 -19.88 -0.08 -2.04
C ASN A 43 -21.33 0.14 -1.60
N ARG A 44 -21.82 1.38 -1.51
CA ARG A 44 -23.16 1.71 -0.99
C ARG A 44 -24.30 1.10 -1.80
N GLN A 45 -24.08 0.86 -3.09
CA GLN A 45 -25.08 0.31 -4.00
C GLN A 45 -25.01 -1.22 -4.15
N LEU A 46 -24.11 -1.90 -3.43
CA LEU A 46 -24.06 -3.36 -3.45
C LEU A 46 -25.36 -3.94 -2.87
N ARG A 47 -26.05 -4.76 -3.66
CA ARG A 47 -27.33 -5.37 -3.27
C ARG A 47 -27.23 -6.88 -3.10
N ARG A 48 -26.29 -7.53 -3.80
CA ARG A 48 -26.13 -8.97 -3.73
C ARG A 48 -25.38 -9.34 -2.46
N MET A 49 -25.90 -10.32 -1.72
CA MET A 49 -25.35 -10.68 -0.40
C MET A 49 -23.92 -11.25 -0.50
N ASP A 50 -23.64 -12.02 -1.54
CA ASP A 50 -22.31 -12.54 -1.88
C ASP A 50 -21.29 -11.42 -2.10
N GLU A 51 -21.66 -10.38 -2.85
CA GLU A 51 -20.80 -9.21 -3.08
C GLU A 51 -20.53 -8.44 -1.78
N VAL A 52 -21.54 -8.27 -0.93
CA VAL A 52 -21.40 -7.57 0.36
C VAL A 52 -20.47 -8.34 1.30
N GLU A 53 -20.65 -9.65 1.43
CA GLU A 53 -19.81 -10.51 2.26
C GLU A 53 -18.35 -10.51 1.76
N ASN A 54 -18.15 -10.60 0.44
CA ASN A 54 -16.83 -10.51 -0.16
C ASN A 54 -16.16 -9.15 0.11
N ALA A 55 -16.91 -8.04 0.02
CA ALA A 55 -16.38 -6.71 0.31
C ALA A 55 -16.00 -6.55 1.79
N ILE A 56 -16.79 -7.10 2.71
CA ILE A 56 -16.47 -7.12 4.15
C ILE A 56 -15.19 -7.92 4.39
N LEU A 57 -15.09 -9.12 3.83
CA LEU A 57 -13.92 -10.00 3.98
C LEU A 57 -12.65 -9.32 3.46
N GLN A 58 -12.70 -8.71 2.27
CA GLN A 58 -11.57 -7.97 1.71
C GLN A 58 -11.17 -6.79 2.59
N GLY A 59 -12.15 -6.07 3.15
CA GLY A 59 -11.89 -4.96 4.08
C GLY A 59 -11.22 -5.41 5.38
N GLU A 60 -11.64 -6.54 5.94
CA GLU A 60 -11.02 -7.16 7.13
C GLU A 60 -9.57 -7.57 6.83
N GLN A 61 -9.33 -8.28 5.73
CA GLN A 61 -7.99 -8.68 5.30
C GLN A 61 -7.08 -7.47 5.09
N ARG A 62 -7.56 -6.41 4.43
CA ARG A 62 -6.78 -5.19 4.21
C ARG A 62 -6.42 -4.50 5.52
N LEU A 63 -7.35 -4.48 6.49
CA LEU A 63 -7.10 -3.92 7.81
C LEU A 63 -6.03 -4.71 8.56
N GLU A 64 -6.09 -6.04 8.51
CA GLU A 64 -5.12 -6.94 9.17
C GLU A 64 -3.73 -6.80 8.56
N VAL A 65 -3.62 -6.79 7.23
CA VAL A 65 -2.35 -6.56 6.52
C VAL A 65 -1.77 -5.19 6.89
N GLY A 66 -2.60 -4.15 6.90
CA GLY A 66 -2.18 -2.81 7.28
C GLY A 66 -1.65 -2.73 8.71
N LEU A 67 -2.33 -3.37 9.67
CA LEU A 67 -1.91 -3.44 11.07
C LEU A 67 -0.62 -4.26 11.26
N HIS A 68 -0.50 -5.38 10.56
CA HIS A 68 0.65 -6.28 10.66
C HIS A 68 1.94 -5.62 10.16
N TYR A 69 1.87 -4.93 9.02
CA TYR A 69 3.04 -4.28 8.42
C TYR A 69 3.22 -2.83 8.82
N LYS A 70 2.26 -2.24 9.57
CA LYS A 70 2.25 -0.80 9.91
C LYS A 70 2.31 0.10 8.67
N ILE A 71 1.65 -0.31 7.58
CA ILE A 71 1.59 0.44 6.32
C ILE A 71 0.11 0.71 6.00
N PRO A 72 -0.34 1.98 6.00
CA PRO A 72 -1.74 2.32 5.74
C PRO A 72 -2.05 2.41 4.23
N TYR A 73 -1.02 2.59 3.40
CA TYR A 73 -1.13 2.77 1.95
C TYR A 73 -1.31 1.43 1.22
N PRO A 74 -1.90 1.44 0.01
CA PRO A 74 -1.94 0.26 -0.84
C PRO A 74 -0.50 -0.21 -1.13
N ARG A 75 -0.25 -1.51 -0.97
CA ARG A 75 1.01 -2.09 -1.42
C ARG A 75 1.09 -1.98 -2.94
N PRO A 76 2.20 -1.50 -3.52
CA PRO A 76 2.43 -1.60 -4.96
C PRO A 76 2.33 -3.06 -5.38
N MET A 77 1.59 -3.34 -6.45
CA MET A 77 1.64 -4.66 -7.07
C MET A 77 2.98 -4.78 -7.80
N TYR A 78 3.90 -5.56 -7.22
CA TYR A 78 5.10 -5.99 -7.93
C TYR A 78 4.68 -7.07 -8.91
N ALA A 79 4.49 -6.67 -10.17
CA ALA A 79 4.52 -7.64 -11.25
C ALA A 79 5.99 -7.94 -11.56
N ASP A 80 6.35 -9.22 -11.64
CA ASP A 80 7.70 -9.59 -12.05
C ASP A 80 8.00 -8.94 -13.41
N PRO A 81 9.24 -8.45 -13.63
CA PRO A 81 9.66 -7.93 -14.92
C PRO A 81 9.52 -9.03 -15.99
N GLY A 82 8.39 -9.07 -16.69
CA GLY A 82 8.00 -10.13 -17.62
C GLY A 82 6.55 -10.60 -17.52
N THR A 83 5.87 -10.38 -16.39
CA THR A 83 4.49 -10.86 -16.15
C THR A 83 3.42 -9.86 -16.62
N VAL A 84 3.68 -8.57 -16.52
CA VAL A 84 2.92 -7.53 -17.25
C VAL A 84 3.72 -7.17 -18.49
N GLY A 85 3.18 -7.52 -19.66
CA GLY A 85 3.74 -7.13 -20.95
C GLY A 85 3.63 -5.62 -21.17
N GLY A 86 4.49 -4.86 -20.50
CA GLY A 86 4.87 -3.52 -20.90
C GLY A 86 5.86 -3.65 -22.05
N ASP A 87 5.42 -3.16 -23.22
CA ASP A 87 6.18 -2.88 -24.43
C ASP A 87 7.21 -3.94 -24.88
N ASN A 88 6.99 -4.53 -26.07
CA ASN A 88 7.94 -5.40 -26.79
C ASN A 88 9.33 -4.78 -27.02
N ASN A 89 9.53 -3.52 -26.60
CA ASN A 89 10.75 -2.74 -26.72
C ASN A 89 11.35 -2.33 -25.37
N PHE A 90 10.96 -2.96 -24.24
CA PHE A 90 11.66 -2.80 -22.96
C PHE A 90 13.07 -3.41 -23.04
N LYS A 91 13.99 -2.70 -23.69
CA LYS A 91 15.41 -3.00 -23.64
C LYS A 91 15.92 -2.48 -22.31
N ARG A 92 16.31 -3.38 -21.41
CA ARG A 92 17.13 -3.02 -20.23
C ARG A 92 18.41 -2.36 -20.76
N GLN A 93 18.44 -1.03 -20.84
CA GLN A 93 19.59 -0.23 -21.26
C GLN A 93 20.62 -0.19 -20.11
N SER A 94 21.12 -1.35 -19.69
CA SER A 94 22.29 -1.40 -18.82
C SER A 94 23.53 -1.22 -19.69
N ASN A 95 23.97 0.03 -19.85
CA ASN A 95 25.26 0.30 -20.48
C ASN A 95 26.39 -0.16 -19.54
N ARG A 96 27.01 -1.31 -19.84
CA ARG A 96 28.16 -1.86 -19.08
C ARG A 96 29.30 -0.85 -18.94
N HIS A 97 29.43 0.09 -19.88
CA HIS A 97 30.38 1.20 -19.81
C HIS A 97 30.08 2.22 -18.69
N LYS A 98 28.81 2.45 -18.31
CA LYS A 98 28.47 3.34 -17.18
C LYS A 98 28.63 2.67 -15.81
N ALA A 99 28.60 1.34 -15.75
CA ALA A 99 28.77 0.60 -14.49
C ALA A 99 30.17 0.80 -13.86
N LYS A 100 31.20 1.02 -14.69
CA LYS A 100 32.57 1.30 -14.19
C LYS A 100 32.79 2.77 -13.79
N GLY A 101 32.07 3.72 -14.40
CA GLY A 101 32.19 5.15 -14.07
C GLY A 101 31.67 5.48 -12.66
N GLY A 102 30.52 4.91 -12.27
CA GLY A 102 29.95 5.12 -10.93
C GLY A 102 30.71 4.45 -9.79
N GLN A 103 31.59 3.48 -10.09
CA GLN A 103 32.41 2.81 -9.08
C GLN A 103 33.67 3.62 -8.71
N LEU A 104 34.15 4.49 -9.61
CA LEU A 104 35.29 5.38 -9.38
C LEU A 104 34.89 6.65 -8.61
N GLU A 105 33.71 7.22 -8.88
CA GLU A 105 33.21 8.40 -8.14
C GLU A 105 33.01 8.14 -6.64
N LYS A 106 32.51 6.95 -6.27
CA LYS A 106 32.31 6.58 -4.86
C LYS A 106 33.62 6.40 -4.08
N LYS A 107 34.75 6.16 -4.74
CA LYS A 107 36.05 6.07 -4.06
C LYS A 107 36.66 7.44 -3.78
N SER A 108 36.31 8.46 -4.56
CA SER A 108 36.77 9.84 -4.36
C SER A 108 36.08 10.50 -3.15
N SER A 109 34.77 10.27 -2.98
CA SER A 109 34.00 10.86 -1.87
C SER A 109 34.25 10.21 -0.50
N LEU A 110 34.81 8.99 -0.45
CA LEU A 110 35.17 8.33 0.81
C LEU A 110 36.44 8.89 1.47
N ASN A 111 37.26 9.66 0.75
CA ASN A 111 38.42 10.37 1.32
C ASN A 111 38.10 11.81 1.76
N ALA A 112 36.87 12.30 1.56
CA ALA A 112 36.47 13.66 1.90
C ALA A 112 36.03 13.84 3.37
N PHE A 113 35.87 12.75 4.13
CA PHE A 113 35.53 12.77 5.57
C PHE A 113 36.60 12.04 6.39
N LYS A 114 37.81 12.59 6.42
CA LYS A 114 38.78 12.30 7.50
C LYS A 114 38.83 13.51 8.42
N TRP A 115 38.31 13.35 9.64
CA TRP A 115 38.51 14.33 10.72
C TRP A 115 39.99 14.34 11.12
N LYS A 116 40.54 15.54 11.33
CA LYS A 116 41.82 15.76 12.04
C LYS A 116 41.62 15.62 13.54
#